data_AF-A0A5C5S0Y9-F1
#
_entry.id   AF-A0A5C5S0Y9-F1
#
_cell.length_a   1.000
_cell.length_b   1.000
_cell.length_c   1.000
_cell.angle_alpha   90.00
_cell.angle_beta   90.00
_cell.angle_gamma   90.00
#
_symmetry.space_group_name_H-M   'P 1'
#
loop_
_entity.id
_entity.type
_entity.pdbx_description
1 polymer ?
#
loop_
_entity_poly.entity_id
_entity_poly.type
_entity_poly.pdbx_seq_one_letter_code
_entity_poly.pdbx_strand_id
1 'polypeptide(L)'
;MSATQQDAVFGVVRRPEVVVGLALALALVFGFLMAPRQIVGTGFAARAGEEFPRYIVDGRAEFTPGLASLVDDWQWYHVIKAVFAALLVALALYLGHRALALIPTVLLIANVQGSVAPLSSAFSLLGDRVSESDGPLAEALSSMRRQLRGARSPAVQELVDDFARYHLAVVIMAAVLTVVLVAFAVRAWRQDRRRWAVATLVGAIVAGVVTAANVTNTLDPIRGLLDFLGGS
;
A
#
# COMPACT_ATOMS: atom_id res chain seq x y z
N MET A 1 -38.82 29.14 -3.83
CA MET A 1 -37.38 29.04 -4.16
C MET A 1 -37.03 30.25 -5.00
N SER A 2 -36.13 31.13 -4.54
CA SER A 2 -35.78 32.37 -5.25
C SER A 2 -34.70 32.14 -6.31
N ALA A 3 -34.76 32.89 -7.41
CA ALA A 3 -33.84 32.83 -8.56
C ALA A 3 -32.34 32.93 -8.17
N THR A 4 -32.04 33.64 -7.08
CA THR A 4 -30.70 33.77 -6.49
C THR A 4 -30.06 32.45 -6.03
N GLN A 5 -30.86 31.43 -5.72
CA GLN A 5 -30.34 30.13 -5.26
C GLN A 5 -30.04 29.17 -6.43
N GLN A 6 -30.68 29.36 -7.58
CA GLN A 6 -30.38 28.62 -8.82
C GLN A 6 -29.09 29.16 -9.47
N ASP A 7 -28.90 30.48 -9.52
CA ASP A 7 -27.70 31.08 -10.12
C ASP A 7 -26.40 30.71 -9.39
N ALA A 8 -26.47 30.49 -8.07
CA ALA A 8 -25.31 30.07 -7.29
C ALA A 8 -24.86 28.63 -7.62
N VAL A 9 -25.80 27.72 -7.91
CA VAL A 9 -25.49 26.32 -8.27
C VAL A 9 -24.98 26.24 -9.71
N PHE A 10 -25.57 26.99 -10.64
CA PHE A 10 -25.10 27.05 -12.04
C PHE A 10 -23.79 27.84 -12.21
N GLY A 11 -23.48 28.79 -11.31
CA GLY A 11 -22.25 29.58 -11.33
C GLY A 11 -20.98 28.82 -10.97
N VAL A 12 -21.07 27.79 -10.11
CA VAL A 12 -19.91 26.95 -9.72
C VAL A 12 -19.42 26.09 -10.89
N VAL A 13 -20.32 25.64 -11.76
CA VAL A 13 -20.01 24.83 -12.96
C VAL A 13 -19.36 25.65 -14.07
N ARG A 14 -19.47 26.99 -14.06
CA ARG A 14 -18.92 27.87 -15.10
C ARG A 14 -17.45 28.25 -14.93
N ARG A 15 -16.76 27.80 -13.88
CA ARG A 15 -15.32 28.05 -13.74
C ARG A 15 -14.54 27.00 -14.52
N PRO A 16 -13.90 27.34 -15.66
CA PRO A 16 -13.23 26.36 -16.52
C PRO A 16 -12.14 25.59 -15.77
N GLU A 17 -11.50 26.21 -14.78
CA GLU A 17 -10.50 25.59 -13.90
C GLU A 17 -11.05 24.40 -13.11
N VAL A 18 -12.31 24.48 -12.64
CA VAL A 18 -12.95 23.39 -11.87
C VAL A 18 -13.26 22.21 -12.77
N VAL A 19 -13.76 22.49 -13.98
CA VAL A 19 -14.08 21.47 -14.99
C VAL A 19 -12.80 20.75 -15.44
N VAL A 20 -11.74 21.49 -15.73
CA VAL A 20 -10.43 20.93 -16.10
C VAL A 20 -9.82 20.11 -14.96
N GLY A 21 -9.85 20.64 -13.73
CA GLY A 21 -9.33 19.93 -12.56
C GLY A 21 -10.07 18.61 -12.29
N LEU A 22 -11.41 18.61 -12.41
CA LEU A 22 -12.21 17.40 -12.27
C LEU A 22 -11.93 16.40 -13.40
N ALA A 23 -11.88 16.84 -14.65
CA ALA A 23 -11.59 15.98 -15.80
C ALA A 23 -10.21 15.31 -15.65
N LEU A 24 -9.20 16.08 -15.24
CA LEU A 24 -7.86 15.56 -14.99
C LEU A 24 -7.82 14.57 -13.83
N ALA A 25 -8.51 14.87 -12.72
CA ALA A 25 -8.60 13.95 -11.59
C ALA A 25 -9.25 12.61 -12.01
N LEU A 26 -10.34 12.66 -12.79
CA LEU A 26 -11.00 11.47 -13.32
C LEU A 26 -10.08 10.67 -14.25
N ALA A 27 -9.34 11.35 -15.14
CA ALA A 27 -8.37 10.69 -16.02
C ALA A 27 -7.24 10.00 -15.24
N LEU A 28 -6.73 10.64 -14.18
CA LEU A 28 -5.70 10.06 -13.31
C LEU A 28 -6.24 8.86 -12.50
N VAL A 29 -7.46 8.95 -11.98
CA VAL A 29 -8.11 7.82 -11.29
C VAL A 29 -8.34 6.66 -12.25
N PHE A 30 -8.81 6.93 -13.45
CA PHE A 30 -8.97 5.92 -14.49
C PHE A 30 -7.63 5.25 -14.83
N GLY A 31 -6.57 6.05 -15.02
CA GLY A 31 -5.21 5.57 -15.24
C GLY A 31 -4.70 4.70 -14.08
N PHE A 32 -4.87 5.13 -12.84
CA PHE A 32 -4.51 4.38 -11.64
C PHE A 32 -5.15 2.97 -11.60
N LEU A 33 -6.40 2.86 -12.04
CA LEU A 33 -7.14 1.60 -12.03
C LEU A 33 -6.77 0.70 -13.22
N MET A 34 -6.66 1.28 -14.42
CA MET A 34 -6.58 0.52 -15.66
C MET A 34 -5.16 0.30 -16.15
N ALA A 35 -4.29 1.32 -16.12
CA ALA A 35 -2.97 1.26 -16.75
C ALA A 35 -2.11 0.10 -16.23
N PRO A 36 -2.00 -0.16 -14.91
CA PRO A 36 -1.22 -1.30 -14.42
C PRO A 36 -1.68 -2.63 -15.02
N ARG A 37 -3.00 -2.87 -15.07
CA ARG A 37 -3.57 -4.13 -15.58
C ARG A 37 -3.34 -4.32 -17.07
N GLN A 38 -3.28 -3.24 -17.84
CA GLN A 38 -3.04 -3.28 -19.28
C GLN A 38 -1.56 -3.43 -19.62
N ILE A 39 -0.66 -2.93 -18.77
CA ILE A 39 0.78 -2.93 -19.03
C ILE A 39 1.44 -4.22 -18.53
N VAL A 40 1.17 -4.62 -17.29
CA VAL A 40 1.83 -5.80 -16.67
C VAL A 40 0.92 -7.02 -16.55
N GLY A 41 -0.35 -6.89 -16.93
CA GLY A 41 -1.30 -8.00 -16.95
C GLY A 41 -2.08 -8.22 -15.65
N THR A 42 -2.61 -9.44 -15.52
CA THR A 42 -3.50 -9.85 -14.42
C THR A 42 -3.18 -11.29 -13.99
N GLY A 43 -3.94 -11.86 -13.04
CA GLY A 43 -3.75 -13.26 -12.63
C GLY A 43 -2.64 -13.48 -11.59
N PHE A 44 -2.16 -12.41 -10.95
CA PHE A 44 -1.05 -12.47 -9.99
C PHE A 44 -1.25 -13.47 -8.85
N ALA A 45 -2.48 -13.60 -8.31
CA ALA A 45 -2.76 -14.54 -7.23
C ALA A 45 -2.63 -16.02 -7.65
N ALA A 46 -2.97 -16.35 -8.90
CA ALA A 46 -2.79 -17.71 -9.41
C ALA A 46 -1.29 -18.01 -9.60
N ARG A 47 -0.56 -17.08 -10.22
CA ARG A 47 0.90 -17.17 -10.38
C ARG A 47 1.62 -17.29 -9.03
N ALA A 48 1.21 -16.52 -8.02
CA ALA A 48 1.76 -16.62 -6.68
C ALA A 48 1.58 -18.02 -6.08
N GLY A 49 0.38 -18.60 -6.20
CA GLY A 49 0.10 -19.96 -5.75
C GLY A 49 0.94 -21.03 -6.45
N GLU A 50 1.35 -20.80 -7.70
CA GLU A 50 2.18 -21.73 -8.48
C GLU A 50 3.68 -21.57 -8.19
N GLU A 51 4.16 -20.33 -8.04
CA GLU A 51 5.59 -20.02 -8.00
C GLU A 51 6.19 -20.03 -6.60
N PHE A 52 5.46 -19.57 -5.57
CA PHE A 52 5.98 -19.57 -4.20
C PHE A 52 6.29 -20.97 -3.65
N PRO A 53 5.48 -22.03 -3.87
CA PRO A 53 5.81 -23.36 -3.38
C PRO A 53 7.15 -23.86 -3.93
N ARG A 54 7.40 -23.65 -5.24
CA ARG A 54 8.65 -24.05 -5.89
C ARG A 54 9.85 -23.32 -5.30
N TYR A 55 9.74 -22.01 -5.11
CA TYR A 55 10.80 -21.19 -4.54
C TYR A 55 11.15 -21.59 -3.10
N ILE A 56 10.14 -21.76 -2.25
CA ILE A 56 10.33 -22.14 -0.84
C ILE A 56 10.96 -23.53 -0.70
N VAL A 57 10.56 -24.48 -1.55
CA VAL A 57 11.08 -25.85 -1.52
C VAL A 57 12.49 -25.93 -2.10
N ASP A 58 12.80 -25.20 -3.18
CA ASP A 58 14.15 -25.12 -3.75
C ASP A 58 15.14 -24.49 -2.75
N GLY A 59 14.68 -23.53 -1.95
CA GLY A 59 15.43 -22.98 -0.82
C GLY A 59 16.61 -22.07 -1.20
N ARG A 60 16.87 -21.87 -2.49
CA ARG A 60 17.93 -20.98 -3.00
C ARG A 60 17.50 -19.52 -2.95
N ALA A 61 18.47 -18.61 -2.78
CA ALA A 61 18.17 -17.17 -2.78
C ALA A 61 17.71 -16.67 -4.16
N GLU A 62 18.23 -17.27 -5.23
CA GLU A 62 17.87 -16.95 -6.60
C GLU A 62 16.40 -17.32 -6.89
N PHE A 63 15.68 -16.39 -7.50
CA PHE A 63 14.29 -16.63 -7.91
C PHE A 63 14.22 -17.62 -9.06
N THR A 64 13.19 -18.47 -9.06
CA THR A 64 12.81 -19.21 -10.27
C THR A 64 12.44 -18.20 -11.36
N PRO A 65 12.60 -18.52 -12.66
CA PRO A 65 12.21 -17.59 -13.73
C PRO A 65 10.75 -17.12 -13.63
N GLY A 66 9.84 -18.00 -13.19
CA GLY A 66 8.43 -17.68 -12.98
C GLY A 66 8.22 -16.72 -11.81
N LEU A 67 8.90 -16.94 -10.67
CA LEU A 67 8.82 -16.02 -9.53
C LEU A 67 9.47 -14.67 -9.85
N ALA A 68 10.62 -14.65 -10.53
CA ALA A 68 11.29 -13.41 -10.94
C ALA A 68 10.35 -12.54 -11.79
N SER A 69 9.73 -13.14 -12.83
CA SER A 69 8.74 -12.43 -13.64
C SER A 69 7.52 -11.98 -12.83
N LEU A 70 7.04 -12.79 -11.88
CA LEU A 70 5.91 -12.39 -11.02
C LEU A 70 6.27 -11.17 -10.15
N VAL A 71 7.43 -11.20 -9.51
CA VAL A 71 7.92 -10.13 -8.63
C VAL A 71 8.15 -8.85 -9.45
N ASP A 72 8.77 -8.95 -10.63
CA ASP A 72 9.02 -7.81 -11.52
C ASP A 72 7.71 -7.18 -12.01
N ASP A 73 6.76 -7.99 -12.50
CA ASP A 73 5.46 -7.49 -12.96
C ASP A 73 4.67 -6.84 -11.81
N TRP A 74 4.72 -7.44 -10.62
CA TRP A 74 4.04 -6.94 -9.43
C TRP A 74 4.68 -5.65 -8.90
N GLN A 75 6.00 -5.53 -8.95
CA GLN A 75 6.70 -4.30 -8.63
C GLN A 75 6.25 -3.17 -9.56
N TRP A 76 6.26 -3.40 -10.88
CA TRP A 76 5.83 -2.40 -11.85
C TRP A 76 4.36 -2.03 -11.73
N TYR A 77 3.51 -3.00 -11.39
CA TYR A 77 2.10 -2.76 -11.06
C TYR A 77 1.96 -1.66 -10.00
N HIS A 78 2.75 -1.75 -8.93
CA HIS A 78 2.76 -0.79 -7.84
C HIS A 78 3.43 0.53 -8.21
N VAL A 79 4.55 0.51 -8.95
CA VAL A 79 5.23 1.74 -9.41
C VAL A 79 4.28 2.61 -10.25
N ILE A 80 3.57 2.03 -11.21
CA ILE A 80 2.61 2.76 -12.05
C ILE A 80 1.53 3.42 -11.18
N LYS A 81 0.97 2.68 -10.23
CA LYS A 81 -0.02 3.21 -9.28
C LYS A 81 0.54 4.32 -8.39
N ALA A 82 1.78 4.19 -7.91
CA ALA A 82 2.44 5.20 -7.11
C ALA A 82 2.59 6.51 -7.90
N VAL A 83 2.94 6.45 -9.18
CA VAL A 83 3.01 7.63 -10.05
C VAL A 83 1.65 8.33 -10.16
N PHE A 84 0.58 7.60 -10.49
CA PHE A 84 -0.77 8.19 -10.58
C PHE A 84 -1.24 8.77 -9.22
N ALA A 85 -0.98 8.07 -8.12
CA ALA A 85 -1.31 8.55 -6.79
C ALA A 85 -0.55 9.84 -6.45
N ALA A 86 0.75 9.92 -6.76
CA ALA A 86 1.55 11.13 -6.57
C ALA A 86 1.02 12.32 -7.40
N LEU A 87 0.63 12.09 -8.66
CA LEU A 87 0.01 13.10 -9.50
C LEU A 87 -1.33 13.59 -8.93
N LEU A 88 -2.14 12.69 -8.36
CA LEU A 88 -3.38 13.05 -7.67
C LEU A 88 -3.12 13.87 -6.40
N VAL A 89 -2.09 13.54 -5.61
CA VAL A 89 -1.68 14.35 -4.46
C VAL A 89 -1.28 15.75 -4.93
N ALA A 90 -0.42 15.84 -5.94
CA ALA A 90 0.05 17.11 -6.49
C ALA A 90 -1.11 17.98 -7.00
N LEU A 91 -2.04 17.38 -7.76
CA LEU A 91 -3.22 18.05 -8.27
C LEU A 91 -4.13 18.55 -7.13
N ALA A 92 -4.41 17.72 -6.13
CA ALA A 92 -5.24 18.11 -4.99
C ALA A 92 -4.61 19.27 -4.20
N LEU A 93 -3.30 19.26 -4.00
CA LEU A 93 -2.58 20.35 -3.34
C LEU A 93 -2.57 21.64 -4.18
N TYR A 94 -2.34 21.52 -5.49
CA TYR A 94 -2.36 22.63 -6.44
C TYR A 94 -3.73 23.34 -6.45
N LEU A 95 -4.83 22.57 -6.45
CA LEU A 95 -6.20 23.09 -6.38
C LEU A 95 -6.62 23.56 -4.97
N GLY A 96 -5.72 23.49 -3.97
CA GLY A 96 -5.98 23.92 -2.60
C GLY A 96 -6.80 22.94 -1.74
N HIS A 97 -7.10 21.75 -2.26
CA HIS A 97 -7.89 20.70 -1.59
C HIS A 97 -7.04 19.80 -0.69
N ARG A 98 -6.42 20.40 0.33
CA ARG A 98 -5.50 19.70 1.26
C ARG A 98 -6.10 18.48 1.96
N ALA A 99 -7.39 18.54 2.33
CA ALA A 99 -8.07 17.40 2.97
C ALA A 99 -8.28 16.24 1.98
N LEU A 100 -8.65 16.54 0.73
CA LEU A 100 -8.83 15.51 -0.30
C LEU A 100 -7.50 14.87 -0.69
N ALA A 101 -6.38 15.58 -0.56
CA ALA A 101 -5.05 15.04 -0.83
C ALA A 101 -4.67 13.86 0.09
N LEU A 102 -5.35 13.67 1.23
CA LEU A 102 -5.10 12.54 2.13
C LEU A 102 -5.45 11.19 1.47
N ILE A 103 -6.50 11.13 0.66
CA ILE A 103 -6.92 9.90 -0.03
C ILE A 103 -5.82 9.39 -0.96
N PRO A 104 -5.35 10.17 -1.97
CA PRO A 104 -4.26 9.72 -2.82
C PRO A 104 -2.92 9.61 -2.08
N THR A 105 -2.73 10.30 -0.94
CA THR A 105 -1.55 10.07 -0.09
C THR A 105 -1.53 8.66 0.49
N VAL A 106 -2.66 8.16 1.00
CA VAL A 106 -2.74 6.77 1.49
C VAL A 106 -2.52 5.78 0.35
N LEU A 107 -3.10 6.04 -0.84
CA LEU A 107 -2.85 5.22 -2.02
C LEU A 107 -1.36 5.24 -2.42
N LEU A 108 -0.70 6.39 -2.36
CA LEU A 108 0.73 6.51 -2.64
C LEU A 108 1.54 5.64 -1.67
N ILE A 109 1.29 5.76 -0.37
CA ILE A 109 1.98 4.97 0.68
C ILE A 109 1.77 3.46 0.46
N ALA A 110 0.53 3.04 0.14
CA ALA A 110 0.20 1.66 -0.15
C ALA A 110 0.95 1.09 -1.36
N ASN A 111 1.23 1.93 -2.36
CA ASN A 111 1.92 1.49 -3.58
C ASN A 111 3.45 1.63 -3.49
N VAL A 112 3.96 2.59 -2.72
CA VAL A 112 5.40 2.70 -2.47
C VAL A 112 5.91 1.46 -1.73
N GLN A 113 5.24 1.03 -0.65
CA GLN A 113 5.65 -0.18 0.09
C GLN A 113 5.65 -1.44 -0.80
N GLY A 114 4.63 -1.59 -1.67
CA GLY A 114 4.56 -2.71 -2.63
C GLY A 114 5.67 -2.70 -3.67
N SER A 115 6.18 -1.52 -4.05
CA SER A 115 7.30 -1.39 -4.99
C SER A 115 8.69 -1.54 -4.35
N VAL A 116 8.83 -1.22 -3.05
CA VAL A 116 10.10 -1.27 -2.31
C VAL A 116 10.44 -2.69 -1.86
N ALA A 117 9.42 -3.48 -1.52
CA ALA A 117 9.55 -4.86 -1.08
C ALA A 117 8.60 -5.76 -1.89
N PRO A 118 8.91 -5.98 -3.18
CA PRO A 118 7.98 -6.60 -4.12
C PRO A 118 7.81 -8.09 -3.87
N LEU A 119 8.77 -8.78 -3.26
CA LEU A 119 8.66 -10.21 -2.95
C LEU A 119 7.63 -10.45 -1.85
N SER A 120 7.70 -9.71 -0.73
CA SER A 120 6.73 -9.78 0.35
C SER A 120 5.36 -9.25 -0.06
N SER A 121 5.33 -8.19 -0.87
CA SER A 121 4.09 -7.71 -1.47
C SER A 121 3.44 -8.77 -2.37
N ALA A 122 4.22 -9.46 -3.21
CA ALA A 122 3.73 -10.56 -4.02
C ALA A 122 3.32 -11.76 -3.15
N PHE A 123 4.02 -12.05 -2.06
CA PHE A 123 3.66 -13.11 -1.12
C PHE A 123 2.27 -12.90 -0.50
N SER A 124 1.89 -11.64 -0.24
CA SER A 124 0.55 -11.29 0.26
C SER A 124 -0.59 -11.68 -0.70
N LEU A 125 -0.30 -11.91 -2.00
CA LEU A 125 -1.28 -12.36 -2.99
C LEU A 125 -1.78 -13.79 -2.74
N LEU A 126 -1.07 -14.57 -1.92
CA LEU A 126 -1.56 -15.86 -1.46
C LEU A 126 -2.87 -15.69 -0.68
N GLY A 127 -3.04 -14.59 0.06
CA GLY A 127 -4.28 -14.26 0.77
C GLY A 127 -4.79 -15.44 1.60
N ASP A 128 -6.07 -15.78 1.41
CA ASP A 128 -6.73 -16.89 2.14
C ASP A 128 -6.11 -18.27 1.84
N ARG A 129 -5.34 -18.42 0.75
CA ARG A 129 -4.65 -19.67 0.40
C ARG A 129 -3.58 -20.06 1.41
N VAL A 130 -3.11 -19.11 2.21
CA VAL A 130 -2.18 -19.38 3.32
C VAL A 130 -2.79 -20.33 4.36
N SER A 131 -4.12 -20.38 4.44
CA SER A 131 -4.89 -21.27 5.31
C SER A 131 -5.28 -22.60 4.66
N GLU A 132 -4.91 -22.83 3.38
CA GLU A 132 -5.09 -24.14 2.75
C GLU A 132 -4.29 -25.20 3.52
N SER A 133 -4.90 -26.36 3.75
CA SER A 133 -4.34 -27.44 4.56
C SER A 133 -3.73 -28.58 3.75
N ASP A 134 -3.95 -28.59 2.43
CA ASP A 134 -3.52 -29.62 1.52
C ASP A 134 -2.83 -29.07 0.26
N GLY A 135 -2.12 -29.96 -0.44
CA GLY A 135 -1.43 -29.65 -1.68
C GLY A 135 -0.04 -29.01 -1.52
N PRO A 136 0.63 -28.72 -2.67
CA PRO A 136 2.02 -28.29 -2.68
C PRO A 136 2.27 -26.97 -1.93
N LEU A 137 1.30 -26.05 -1.94
CA LEU A 137 1.40 -24.78 -1.22
C LEU A 137 1.37 -24.99 0.29
N ALA A 138 0.42 -25.77 0.80
CA ALA A 138 0.34 -26.07 2.24
C ALA A 138 1.60 -26.77 2.75
N GLU A 139 2.18 -27.69 1.97
CA GLU A 139 3.45 -28.35 2.28
C GLU A 139 4.62 -27.36 2.34
N ALA A 140 4.73 -26.48 1.34
CA ALA A 140 5.76 -25.44 1.29
C ALA A 140 5.63 -24.46 2.46
N LEU A 141 4.42 -23.97 2.76
CA LEU A 141 4.16 -23.07 3.89
C LEU A 141 4.44 -23.76 5.23
N SER A 142 4.13 -25.06 5.36
CA SER A 142 4.48 -25.85 6.54
C SER A 142 6.00 -26.01 6.71
N SER A 143 6.73 -26.20 5.60
CA SER A 143 8.20 -26.18 5.58
C SER A 143 8.74 -24.82 6.02
N MET A 144 8.20 -23.73 5.47
CA MET A 144 8.57 -22.36 5.83
C MET A 144 8.33 -22.07 7.32
N ARG A 145 7.16 -22.44 7.88
CA ARG A 145 6.87 -22.31 9.33
C ARG A 145 7.89 -23.05 10.20
N ARG A 146 8.39 -24.22 9.77
CA ARG A 146 9.46 -24.94 10.48
C ARG A 146 10.80 -24.20 10.39
N GLN A 147 11.15 -23.72 9.19
CA GLN A 147 12.39 -22.97 8.95
C GLN A 147 12.43 -21.66 9.75
N LEU A 148 11.32 -20.93 9.84
CA LEU A 148 11.21 -19.69 10.62
C LEU A 148 11.45 -19.91 12.13
N ARG A 149 11.19 -21.11 12.64
CA ARG A 149 11.46 -21.50 14.04
C ARG A 149 12.86 -22.11 14.25
N GLY A 150 13.66 -22.22 13.20
CA GLY A 150 14.96 -22.92 13.25
C GLY A 150 15.94 -22.40 12.19
N ALA A 151 16.63 -23.34 11.54
CA ALA A 151 17.54 -23.00 10.44
C ALA A 151 16.74 -22.63 9.18
N ARG A 152 17.02 -21.45 8.63
CA ARG A 152 16.37 -20.92 7.43
C ARG A 152 17.21 -21.22 6.20
N SER A 153 16.55 -21.65 5.12
CA SER A 153 17.15 -21.64 3.80
C SER A 153 17.36 -20.19 3.32
N PRO A 154 18.28 -19.97 2.37
CA PRO A 154 18.45 -18.67 1.73
C PRO A 154 17.15 -18.06 1.16
N ALA A 155 16.26 -18.87 0.58
CA ALA A 155 14.96 -18.38 0.09
C ALA A 155 14.08 -17.78 1.20
N VAL A 156 13.96 -18.50 2.32
CA VAL A 156 13.17 -18.04 3.46
C VAL A 156 13.82 -16.84 4.14
N GLN A 157 15.15 -16.76 4.15
CA GLN A 157 15.86 -15.59 4.65
C GLN A 157 15.56 -14.34 3.80
N GLU A 158 15.56 -14.44 2.47
CA GLU A 158 15.21 -13.31 1.60
C GLU A 158 13.76 -12.84 1.82
N LEU A 159 12.81 -13.77 2.01
CA LEU A 159 11.43 -13.43 2.37
C LEU A 159 11.37 -12.67 3.71
N VAL A 160 12.12 -13.09 4.72
CA VAL A 160 12.17 -12.41 6.02
C VAL A 160 12.77 -11.01 5.90
N ASP A 161 13.86 -10.87 5.14
CA ASP A 161 14.53 -9.58 4.95
C ASP A 161 13.65 -8.62 4.14
N ASP A 162 12.99 -9.10 3.09
CA ASP A 162 12.06 -8.29 2.30
C ASP A 162 10.81 -7.91 3.11
N PHE A 163 10.32 -8.80 3.99
CA PHE A 163 9.19 -8.50 4.89
C PHE A 163 9.54 -7.38 5.88
N ALA A 164 10.76 -7.41 6.42
CA ALA A 164 11.26 -6.33 7.26
C ALA A 164 11.35 -5.00 6.50
N ARG A 165 11.85 -5.01 5.25
CA ARG A 165 11.90 -3.82 4.37
C ARG A 165 10.50 -3.28 4.08
N TYR A 166 9.54 -4.16 3.82
CA TYR A 166 8.13 -3.80 3.58
C TYR A 166 7.56 -3.01 4.76
N HIS A 167 7.66 -3.57 5.96
CA HIS A 167 7.14 -2.93 7.16
C HIS A 167 7.92 -1.68 7.57
N LEU A 168 9.23 -1.65 7.36
CA LEU A 168 10.04 -0.45 7.57
C LEU A 168 9.58 0.71 6.67
N ALA A 169 9.29 0.44 5.39
CA ALA A 169 8.77 1.46 4.49
C ALA A 169 7.43 2.03 5.00
N VAL A 170 6.55 1.18 5.53
CA VAL A 170 5.29 1.61 6.18
C VAL A 170 5.57 2.47 7.41
N VAL A 171 6.49 2.04 8.28
CA VAL A 171 6.86 2.80 9.49
C VAL A 171 7.33 4.20 9.13
N ILE A 172 8.26 4.33 8.18
CA ILE A 172 8.81 5.63 7.78
C ILE A 172 7.70 6.53 7.23
N MET A 173 6.91 6.03 6.28
CA MET A 173 5.88 6.82 5.62
C MET A 173 4.73 7.20 6.58
N ALA A 174 4.29 6.28 7.43
CA ALA A 174 3.23 6.53 8.40
C ALA A 174 3.69 7.48 9.53
N ALA A 175 4.96 7.40 9.96
CA ALA A 175 5.54 8.33 10.92
C ALA A 175 5.59 9.76 10.34
N VAL A 176 6.06 9.91 9.10
CA VAL A 176 6.07 11.21 8.41
C VAL A 176 4.65 11.77 8.28
N LEU A 177 3.69 10.95 7.83
CA LEU A 177 2.29 11.37 7.75
C LEU A 177 1.74 11.80 9.11
N THR A 178 2.06 11.06 10.18
CA THR A 178 1.66 11.39 11.56
C THR A 178 2.17 12.78 11.96
N VAL A 179 3.46 13.07 11.75
CA VAL A 179 4.06 14.38 12.06
C VAL A 179 3.37 15.50 11.29
N VAL A 180 3.12 15.30 10.00
CA VAL A 180 2.42 16.28 9.14
C VAL A 180 1.00 16.54 9.64
N LEU A 181 0.25 15.49 9.98
CA LEU A 181 -1.11 15.61 10.52
C LEU A 181 -1.12 16.31 11.88
N VAL A 182 -0.18 16.02 12.78
CA VAL A 182 -0.06 16.74 14.06
C VAL A 182 0.20 18.23 13.83
N ALA A 183 1.11 18.59 12.91
CA ALA A 183 1.39 19.98 12.58
C ALA A 183 0.14 20.70 12.05
N PHE A 184 -0.66 20.03 11.21
CA PHE A 184 -1.93 20.57 10.73
C PHE A 184 -2.98 20.69 11.83
N ALA A 185 -3.07 19.72 12.75
CA ALA A 185 -3.98 19.77 13.89
C ALA A 185 -3.65 20.97 14.81
N VAL A 186 -2.36 21.16 15.13
CA VAL A 186 -1.89 22.30 15.93
C VAL A 186 -2.19 23.63 15.23
N ARG A 187 -1.93 23.72 13.92
CA ARG A 187 -2.25 24.92 13.13
C ARG A 187 -3.75 25.22 13.11
N ALA A 188 -4.59 24.20 12.92
CA ALA A 188 -6.04 24.36 12.94
C ALA A 188 -6.55 24.81 14.32
N TRP A 189 -5.98 24.26 15.39
CA TRP A 189 -6.28 24.67 16.76
C TRP A 189 -5.95 26.14 17.02
N ARG A 190 -4.75 26.58 16.60
CA ARG A 190 -4.32 28.00 16.72
C ARG A 190 -5.16 28.98 15.89
N GLN A 191 -5.88 28.49 14.89
CA GLN A 191 -6.79 29.27 14.05
C GLN A 191 -8.25 29.17 14.50
N ASP A 192 -8.49 28.64 15.71
CA ASP A 192 -9.81 28.36 16.30
C ASP A 192 -10.72 27.45 15.43
N ARG A 193 -10.11 26.66 14.53
CA ARG A 193 -10.79 25.69 13.68
C ARG A 193 -10.89 24.32 14.38
N ARG A 194 -11.54 24.30 15.56
CA ARG A 194 -11.56 23.13 16.47
C ARG A 194 -12.01 21.82 15.82
N ARG A 195 -13.08 21.84 15.01
CA ARG A 195 -13.58 20.64 14.31
C ARG A 195 -12.51 20.01 13.41
N TRP A 196 -11.78 20.84 12.68
CA TRP A 196 -10.69 20.39 11.81
C TRP A 196 -9.47 19.92 12.60
N ALA A 197 -9.16 20.58 13.73
CA ALA A 197 -8.10 20.14 14.62
C ALA A 197 -8.35 18.73 15.15
N VAL A 198 -9.57 18.47 15.64
CA VAL A 198 -9.99 17.13 16.12
C VAL A 198 -9.93 16.09 15.01
N ALA A 199 -10.52 16.38 13.84
CA ALA A 199 -10.50 15.44 12.71
C ALA A 199 -9.08 15.06 12.27
N THR A 200 -8.18 16.05 12.21
CA THR A 200 -6.77 15.83 11.82
C THR A 200 -6.02 15.05 12.90
N LEU A 201 -6.28 15.33 14.19
CA LEU A 201 -5.69 14.59 15.30
C LEU A 201 -6.13 13.12 15.31
N VAL A 202 -7.40 12.83 15.02
CA VAL A 202 -7.88 11.44 14.86
C VAL A 202 -7.10 10.73 13.74
N GLY A 203 -6.93 11.38 12.59
CA GLY A 203 -6.10 10.85 11.51
C GLY A 203 -4.65 10.59 11.93
N ALA A 204 -4.05 11.52 12.69
CA ALA A 204 -2.70 11.35 13.23
C ALA A 204 -2.61 10.16 14.19
N ILE A 205 -3.60 9.95 15.06
CA ILE A 205 -3.65 8.79 15.96
C ILE A 205 -3.73 7.50 15.16
N VAL A 206 -4.59 7.42 14.16
CA VAL A 206 -4.70 6.23 13.29
C VAL A 206 -3.37 5.94 12.60
N ALA A 207 -2.72 6.94 12.01
CA ALA A 207 -1.40 6.78 11.38
C ALA A 207 -0.31 6.37 12.40
N GLY A 208 -0.37 6.90 13.62
CA GLY A 208 0.50 6.53 14.73
C GLY A 208 0.32 5.07 15.16
N VAL A 209 -0.92 4.59 15.24
CA VAL A 209 -1.23 3.17 15.52
C VAL A 209 -0.69 2.27 14.42
N VAL A 210 -0.88 2.63 13.15
CA VAL A 210 -0.29 1.90 12.01
C VAL A 210 1.23 1.85 12.15
N THR A 211 1.87 2.99 12.46
CA THR A 211 3.32 3.05 12.66
C THR A 211 3.75 2.07 13.76
N ALA A 212 3.12 2.14 14.94
CA ALA A 212 3.44 1.27 16.07
C ALA A 212 3.26 -0.22 15.75
N ALA A 213 2.17 -0.59 15.08
CA ALA A 213 1.91 -1.97 14.67
C ALA A 213 2.98 -2.51 13.70
N ASN A 214 3.53 -1.65 12.83
CA ASN A 214 4.53 -2.05 11.84
C ASN A 214 5.97 -2.03 12.39
N VAL A 215 6.24 -1.30 13.49
CA VAL A 215 7.56 -1.32 14.15
C VAL A 215 7.90 -2.72 14.65
N THR A 216 6.94 -3.42 15.27
CA THR A 216 7.17 -4.80 15.74
C THR A 216 7.51 -5.73 14.59
N ASN A 217 6.80 -5.66 13.46
CA ASN A 217 7.12 -6.47 12.28
C ASN A 217 8.45 -6.12 11.62
N THR A 218 8.97 -4.90 11.85
CA THR A 218 10.29 -4.49 11.37
C THR A 218 11.41 -5.03 12.26
N LEU A 219 11.21 -5.00 13.58
CA LEU A 219 12.22 -5.42 14.56
C LEU A 219 12.22 -6.94 14.79
N ASP A 220 11.07 -7.59 14.63
CA ASP A 220 10.88 -9.03 14.72
C ASP A 220 10.06 -9.55 13.52
N PRO A 221 10.65 -9.56 12.31
CA PRO A 221 9.96 -9.97 11.09
C PRO A 221 9.58 -11.46 11.09
N ILE A 222 10.32 -12.30 11.83
CA ILE A 222 10.03 -13.73 11.94
C ILE A 222 8.69 -13.95 12.63
N ARG A 223 8.48 -13.30 13.78
CA ARG A 223 7.21 -13.39 14.50
C ARG A 223 6.05 -12.87 13.66
N GLY A 224 6.21 -11.70 13.05
CA GLY A 224 5.17 -11.12 12.18
C GLY A 224 4.80 -12.03 11.01
N LEU A 225 5.78 -12.70 10.41
CA LEU A 225 5.56 -13.65 9.32
C LEU A 225 4.92 -14.96 9.81
N LEU A 226 5.27 -15.45 10.99
CA LEU A 226 4.58 -16.58 11.62
C LEU A 226 3.11 -16.26 11.93
N ASP A 227 2.83 -15.07 12.46
CA ASP A 227 1.45 -14.60 12.72
C ASP A 227 0.65 -14.50 11.42
N PHE A 228 1.25 -13.96 10.35
CA PHE A 228 0.66 -13.95 9.00
C PHE A 228 0.33 -15.36 8.49
N LEU A 229 1.20 -16.33 8.77
CA LEU A 229 1.02 -17.73 8.36
C LEU A 229 0.06 -18.52 9.28
N GLY A 230 -0.58 -17.89 10.28
CA GLY A 230 -1.47 -18.55 11.24
C GLY A 230 -0.73 -19.47 12.23
N GLY A 231 0.53 -19.17 12.51
CA GLY A 231 1.44 -19.99 13.30
C GLY A 231 1.68 -19.55 14.75
N SER A 232 0.79 -18.72 15.32
CA SER A 232 0.84 -18.31 16.74
C SER A 232 0.64 -19.48 17.69
#